data_AF-A0A9W7BPG5-F1
#
_entry.id   AF-A0A9W7BPG5-F1
#
_cell.length_a   1.000
_cell.length_b   1.000
_cell.length_c   1.000
_cell.angle_alpha   90.00
_cell.angle_beta   90.00
_cell.angle_gamma   90.00
#
_symmetry.space_group_name_H-M   'P 1'
#
loop_
_entity.id
_entity.type
_entity.pdbx_description
1 polymer ?
#
loop_
_entity_poly.entity_id
_entity_poly.type
_entity_poly.pdbx_seq_one_letter_code
_entity_poly.pdbx_strand_id
1 'polypeptide(L)'
;MKLKIKGFTKPPTLPTDFYTSTESTLLKASESLLLQLPITETRESLYKGVEDLCIHKHSPKLFTSLKTLLQTHCTLTLLPKIKTFLLSSNFTIISLQTPSPTPKLFLTLLGKVWNDWLGSLGDLKSIYLYLDRR
;
A
#
# COMPACT_ATOMS: atom_id res chain seq x y z
N MET A 1 8.38 47.84 -11.67
CA MET A 1 8.79 47.86 -10.24
C MET A 1 9.15 46.43 -9.82
N LYS A 2 10.30 46.21 -9.15
CA LYS A 2 10.71 44.89 -8.64
C LYS A 2 10.25 44.74 -7.20
N LEU A 3 9.46 43.70 -6.90
CA LEU A 3 8.99 43.38 -5.55
C LEU A 3 10.18 42.83 -4.73
N LYS A 4 10.54 43.49 -3.62
CA LYS A 4 11.51 42.97 -2.65
C LYS A 4 10.76 42.40 -1.45
N ILE A 5 10.81 41.08 -1.30
CA ILE A 5 10.32 40.40 -0.10
C ILE A 5 11.37 40.61 1.00
N LYS A 6 10.94 41.14 2.15
CA LYS A 6 11.81 41.26 3.34
C LYS A 6 11.98 39.85 3.92
N GLY A 7 13.19 39.31 3.86
CA GLY A 7 13.47 37.93 4.28
C GLY A 7 13.28 37.71 5.78
N PHE A 8 12.85 36.51 6.15
CA PHE A 8 12.84 36.05 7.54
C PHE A 8 14.27 36.03 8.10
N THR A 9 14.45 36.41 9.36
CA THR A 9 15.76 36.46 10.05
C THR A 9 16.39 35.08 10.24
N LYS A 10 15.59 34.01 10.24
CA LYS A 10 16.05 32.63 10.15
C LYS A 10 15.24 31.89 9.07
N PRO A 11 15.88 31.06 8.25
CA PRO A 11 15.15 30.20 7.34
C PRO A 11 14.31 29.20 8.14
N PRO A 12 13.04 28.95 7.77
CA PRO A 12 12.27 27.87 8.37
C PRO A 12 12.98 26.54 8.07
N THR A 13 13.36 25.83 9.13
CA THR A 13 13.99 24.50 9.04
C THR A 13 12.94 23.43 9.24
N LEU A 14 13.07 22.34 8.49
CA LEU A 14 12.23 21.16 8.70
C LEU A 14 12.44 20.61 10.12
N PRO A 15 11.38 20.11 10.77
CA PRO A 15 11.52 19.31 11.99
C PRO A 15 12.42 18.11 11.76
N THR A 16 13.19 17.71 12.78
CA THR A 16 14.09 16.54 12.71
C THR A 16 13.34 15.25 12.41
N ASP A 17 12.11 15.13 12.90
CA ASP A 17 11.28 13.92 12.78
C ASP A 17 10.33 13.97 11.57
N PHE A 18 10.50 14.95 10.69
CA PHE A 18 9.65 15.15 9.53
C PHE A 18 9.53 13.88 8.68
N TYR A 19 10.66 13.26 8.36
CA TYR A 19 10.68 12.05 7.53
C TYR A 19 9.98 10.89 8.22
N THR A 20 10.39 10.57 9.45
CA THR A 20 9.94 9.38 10.18
C THR A 20 8.46 9.47 10.53
N SER A 21 7.98 10.65 10.93
CA SER A 21 6.57 10.88 11.23
C SER A 21 5.70 10.73 9.98
N THR A 22 6.09 11.40 8.88
CA THR A 22 5.32 11.37 7.63
C THR A 22 5.33 9.96 7.02
N GLU A 23 6.48 9.30 6.98
CA GLU A 23 6.60 7.92 6.49
C GLU A 23 5.76 6.95 7.33
N SER A 24 5.79 7.07 8.66
CA SER A 24 5.00 6.19 9.53
C SER A 24 3.51 6.31 9.26
N THR A 25 2.98 7.53 9.12
CA THR A 25 1.58 7.77 8.80
C THR A 25 1.21 7.17 7.44
N LEU A 26 2.06 7.37 6.42
CA LEU A 26 1.84 6.81 5.08
C LEU A 26 1.84 5.29 5.08
N LEU A 27 2.82 4.66 5.74
CA LEU A 27 2.92 3.19 5.79
C LEU A 27 1.77 2.57 6.57
N LYS A 28 1.32 3.18 7.68
CA LYS A 28 0.15 2.71 8.45
C LYS A 28 -1.14 2.81 7.64
N ALA A 29 -1.36 3.93 6.95
CA ALA A 29 -2.50 4.07 6.06
C ALA A 29 -2.44 3.06 4.91
N SER A 30 -1.25 2.84 4.35
CA SER A 30 -1.03 1.86 3.28
C SER A 30 -1.32 0.44 3.75
N GLU A 31 -0.83 0.06 4.93
CA GLU A 31 -1.10 -1.25 5.54
C GLU A 31 -2.61 -1.44 5.77
N SER A 32 -3.29 -0.42 6.28
CA SER A 32 -4.74 -0.45 6.50
C SER A 32 -5.50 -0.65 5.19
N LEU A 33 -5.11 0.04 4.10
CA LEU A 33 -5.71 -0.16 2.77
C LEU A 33 -5.49 -1.58 2.23
N LEU A 34 -4.29 -2.14 2.40
CA LEU A 34 -4.00 -3.52 2.00
C LEU A 34 -4.81 -4.55 2.80
N LEU A 35 -5.10 -4.25 4.08
CA LEU A 35 -5.93 -5.07 4.95
C LEU A 35 -7.43 -4.78 4.81
N GLN A 36 -7.82 -3.86 3.93
CA GLN A 36 -9.20 -3.38 3.76
C GLN A 36 -9.82 -2.84 5.06
N LEU A 37 -9.00 -2.19 5.88
CA LEU A 37 -9.38 -1.55 7.13
C LEU A 37 -9.66 -0.06 6.92
N PRO A 38 -10.52 0.56 7.74
CA PRO A 38 -10.77 1.99 7.66
C PRO A 38 -9.51 2.79 8.01
N ILE A 39 -9.32 3.91 7.31
CA ILE A 39 -8.24 4.87 7.56
C ILE A 39 -8.81 6.15 8.18
N THR A 40 -8.05 6.76 9.10
CA THR A 40 -8.37 8.06 9.71
C THR A 40 -7.98 9.23 8.82
N GLU A 41 -6.92 9.05 8.03
CA GLU A 41 -6.35 10.09 7.19
C GLU A 41 -7.12 10.27 5.88
N THR A 42 -7.23 11.50 5.41
CA THR A 42 -7.79 11.79 4.08
C THR A 42 -6.79 11.46 2.98
N ARG A 43 -7.30 11.13 1.79
CA ARG A 43 -6.46 10.83 0.62
C ARG A 43 -5.59 12.02 0.23
N GLU A 44 -6.11 13.24 0.35
CA GLU A 44 -5.40 14.48 0.09
C GLU A 44 -4.24 14.68 1.06
N SER A 45 -4.46 14.40 2.36
CA SER A 45 -3.41 14.46 3.39
C SER A 45 -2.27 13.47 3.07
N LEU A 46 -2.62 12.24 2.71
CA LEU A 46 -1.64 11.21 2.35
C LEU A 46 -0.88 11.57 1.06
N TYR A 47 -1.59 12.04 0.03
CA TYR A 47 -0.95 12.50 -1.22
C TYR A 47 0.03 13.64 -0.95
N LYS A 48 -0.36 14.61 -0.11
CA LYS A 48 0.50 15.74 0.27
C LYS A 48 1.75 15.27 1.02
N GLY A 49 1.60 14.31 1.93
CA GLY A 49 2.74 13.69 2.62
C GLY A 49 3.73 13.03 1.64
N VAL A 50 3.24 12.32 0.63
CA VAL A 50 4.10 11.74 -0.43
C VAL A 50 4.80 12.83 -1.23
N GLU A 51 4.07 13.88 -1.63
CA GLU A 51 4.64 15.03 -2.35
C GLU A 51 5.77 15.68 -1.54
N ASP A 52 5.53 15.97 -0.27
CA ASP A 52 6.50 16.67 0.58
C ASP A 52 7.77 15.81 0.77
N LEU A 53 7.63 14.50 1.00
CA LEU A 53 8.78 13.58 1.03
C LEU A 53 9.56 13.58 -0.30
N CYS A 54 8.88 13.64 -1.44
CA CYS A 54 9.53 13.67 -2.75
C CYS A 54 10.25 14.99 -3.02
N ILE A 55 9.66 16.12 -2.62
CA ILE A 55 10.29 17.45 -2.73
C ILE A 55 11.58 17.50 -1.89
N HIS A 56 11.58 16.87 -0.71
CA HIS A 56 12.72 16.77 0.18
C HIS A 56 13.69 15.62 -0.14
N LYS A 57 13.65 15.07 -1.37
CA LYS A 57 14.59 14.04 -1.88
C LYS A 57 14.56 12.70 -1.13
N HIS A 58 13.42 12.36 -0.53
CA HIS A 58 13.24 11.08 0.16
C HIS A 58 12.56 10.00 -0.71
N SER A 59 12.28 10.27 -1.98
CA SER A 59 11.61 9.34 -2.91
C SER A 59 12.23 7.92 -2.95
N PRO A 60 13.56 7.73 -3.02
CA PRO A 60 14.12 6.38 -3.11
C PRO A 60 13.89 5.55 -1.84
N LYS A 61 13.97 6.20 -0.66
CA LYS A 61 13.70 5.55 0.62
C LYS A 61 12.22 5.18 0.74
N LEU A 62 11.33 6.12 0.43
CA LEU A 62 9.89 5.90 0.45
C LEU A 62 9.48 4.75 -0.48
N PHE A 63 10.04 4.70 -1.70
CA PHE A 63 9.78 3.60 -2.64
C PHE A 63 10.23 2.25 -2.10
N THR A 64 11.40 2.19 -1.47
CA THR A 64 11.94 0.95 -0.87
C THR A 64 11.05 0.47 0.27
N SER A 65 10.59 1.38 1.13
CA SER A 65 9.67 1.08 2.24
C SER A 65 8.33 0.57 1.71
N LEU A 66 7.74 1.24 0.71
CA LEU A 66 6.48 0.81 0.09
C LEU A 66 6.63 -0.57 -0.57
N LYS A 67 7.72 -0.82 -1.30
CA LYS A 67 7.99 -2.12 -1.92
C LYS A 67 8.08 -3.23 -0.86
N THR A 68 8.77 -2.97 0.23
CA THR A 68 8.90 -3.92 1.35
C THR A 68 7.54 -4.22 1.98
N LEU A 69 6.71 -3.20 2.19
CA LEU A 69 5.35 -3.36 2.70
C LEU A 69 4.51 -4.28 1.78
N LEU A 70 4.52 -4.03 0.47
CA LEU A 70 3.79 -4.83 -0.51
C LEU A 70 4.27 -6.29 -0.53
N GLN A 71 5.59 -6.51 -0.52
CA GLN A 71 6.17 -7.86 -0.47
C GLN A 71 5.79 -8.59 0.82
N THR A 72 5.79 -7.88 1.95
CA THR A 72 5.41 -8.42 3.26
C THR A 72 3.93 -8.82 3.26
N HIS A 73 3.04 -7.96 2.73
CA HIS A 73 1.62 -8.28 2.62
C HIS A 73 1.37 -9.51 1.74
N CYS A 74 2.04 -9.59 0.58
CA CYS A 74 1.93 -10.77 -0.28
C CYS A 74 2.37 -12.06 0.43
N THR A 75 3.51 -12.02 1.12
CA THR A 75 4.13 -13.20 1.74
C THR A 75 3.45 -13.65 3.03
N LEU A 76 3.02 -12.71 3.87
CA LEU A 76 2.45 -12.99 5.19
C LEU A 76 0.92 -12.99 5.22
N THR A 77 0.26 -12.40 4.22
CA THR A 77 -1.21 -12.30 4.21
C THR A 77 -1.83 -13.03 3.03
N LEU A 78 -1.44 -12.71 1.78
CA LEU A 78 -2.10 -13.28 0.60
C LEU A 78 -1.76 -14.76 0.41
N LEU A 79 -0.46 -15.12 0.42
CA LEU A 79 -0.04 -16.50 0.21
C LEU A 79 -0.58 -17.45 1.29
N PRO A 80 -0.57 -17.11 2.60
CA PRO A 80 -1.20 -17.94 3.62
C PRO A 80 -2.70 -18.10 3.40
N LYS A 81 -3.45 -17.02 3.10
CA LYS A 81 -4.90 -17.12 2.81
C LYS A 81 -5.21 -18.15 1.72
N ILE A 82 -4.41 -18.16 0.64
CA ILE A 82 -4.56 -19.11 -0.46
C ILE A 82 -4.16 -20.53 -0.03
N LYS A 83 -3.02 -20.68 0.67
CA LYS A 83 -2.51 -21.99 1.14
C LYS A 83 -3.44 -22.65 2.15
N THR A 84 -3.95 -21.92 3.14
CA THR A 84 -4.84 -22.45 4.18
C THR A 84 -6.14 -22.97 3.57
N PHE A 85 -6.65 -22.30 2.54
CA PHE A 85 -7.81 -22.80 1.80
C PHE A 85 -7.52 -24.13 1.10
N LEU A 86 -6.37 -24.25 0.43
CA LEU A 86 -5.95 -25.50 -0.24
C LEU A 86 -5.77 -26.66 0.74
N LEU A 87 -5.20 -26.40 1.92
CA LEU A 87 -4.97 -27.42 2.95
C LEU A 87 -6.26 -27.83 3.68
N SER A 88 -7.17 -26.88 3.97
CA SER A 88 -8.43 -27.18 4.68
C SER A 88 -9.46 -27.90 3.83
N SER A 89 -9.34 -27.84 2.50
CA SER A 89 -10.33 -28.40 1.57
C SER A 89 -10.04 -29.84 1.09
N ASN A 90 -9.02 -30.53 1.65
CA ASN A 90 -8.56 -31.84 1.18
C ASN A 90 -8.43 -31.88 -0.36
N PHE A 91 -7.86 -30.82 -0.94
CA PHE A 91 -7.73 -30.65 -2.39
C PHE A 91 -6.76 -31.70 -2.96
N THR A 92 -7.27 -32.90 -3.21
CA THR A 92 -6.55 -33.97 -3.88
C THR A 92 -6.80 -33.80 -5.36
N ILE A 93 -5.75 -33.53 -6.14
CA ILE A 93 -5.78 -33.32 -7.60
C ILE A 93 -6.45 -34.49 -8.35
N ILE A 94 -6.61 -35.65 -7.69
CA ILE A 94 -7.23 -36.87 -8.21
C ILE A 94 -8.76 -36.77 -8.38
N SER A 95 -9.45 -35.78 -7.80
CA SER A 95 -10.93 -35.72 -7.81
C SER A 95 -11.60 -35.10 -9.06
N LEU A 96 -10.85 -34.90 -10.16
CA LEU A 96 -11.33 -34.32 -11.44
C LEU A 96 -12.49 -35.10 -12.11
N GLN A 97 -12.88 -36.27 -11.61
CA GLN A 97 -14.01 -37.07 -12.11
C GLN A 97 -15.28 -37.03 -11.24
N THR A 98 -15.28 -36.31 -10.12
CA THR A 98 -16.48 -36.13 -9.28
C THR A 98 -16.96 -34.67 -9.32
N PRO A 99 -18.27 -34.39 -9.39
CA PRO A 99 -18.83 -33.04 -9.34
C PRO A 99 -18.75 -32.50 -7.90
N SER A 100 -17.52 -32.28 -7.43
CA SER A 100 -17.25 -31.65 -6.14
C SER A 100 -17.17 -30.14 -6.33
N PRO A 101 -17.81 -29.33 -5.47
CA PRO A 101 -17.78 -27.86 -5.58
C PRO A 101 -16.38 -27.26 -5.33
N THR A 102 -15.41 -28.05 -4.89
CA THR A 102 -14.11 -27.59 -4.39
C THR A 102 -13.26 -26.79 -5.39
N PRO A 103 -13.11 -27.17 -6.68
CA PRO A 103 -12.34 -26.36 -7.64
C PRO A 103 -13.01 -25.02 -7.96
N LYS A 104 -14.34 -24.99 -8.06
CA LYS A 104 -15.10 -23.76 -8.29
C LYS A 104 -14.98 -22.81 -7.10
N LEU A 105 -15.04 -23.34 -5.87
CA LEU A 105 -14.84 -22.55 -4.65
C LEU A 105 -13.42 -21.98 -4.55
N PHE A 106 -12.40 -22.77 -4.91
CA PHE A 106 -11.02 -22.28 -5.01
C PHE A 106 -10.87 -21.11 -5.98
N LEU A 107 -11.36 -21.27 -7.22
CA LEU A 107 -11.27 -20.22 -8.24
C LEU A 107 -12.04 -18.97 -7.83
N THR A 108 -13.19 -19.14 -7.16
CA THR A 108 -13.97 -18.01 -6.63
C THR A 108 -13.20 -17.27 -5.53
N LEU A 109 -12.57 -18.00 -4.60
CA LEU A 109 -11.74 -17.39 -3.56
C LEU A 109 -10.53 -16.68 -4.17
N LEU A 110 -9.81 -17.32 -5.09
CA LEU A 110 -8.65 -16.75 -5.74
C LEU A 110 -9.03 -15.47 -6.49
N GLY A 111 -10.12 -15.50 -7.25
CA GLY A 111 -10.66 -14.33 -7.93
C GLY A 111 -11.00 -13.21 -6.96
N LYS A 112 -11.61 -13.52 -5.81
CA LYS A 112 -11.90 -12.53 -4.76
C LYS A 112 -10.62 -11.91 -4.20
N VAL A 113 -9.68 -12.73 -3.73
CA VAL A 113 -8.40 -12.28 -3.15
C VAL A 113 -7.61 -11.42 -4.14
N TRP A 114 -7.62 -11.81 -5.41
CA TRP A 114 -6.97 -11.07 -6.48
C TRP A 114 -7.63 -9.71 -6.74
N ASN A 115 -8.96 -9.67 -6.83
CA ASN A 115 -9.69 -8.42 -7.03
C ASN A 115 -9.55 -7.47 -5.83
N ASP A 116 -9.63 -7.99 -4.61
CA ASP A 116 -9.41 -7.25 -3.37
C ASP A 116 -8.02 -6.60 -3.38
N TRP A 117 -6.98 -7.36 -3.73
CA TRP A 117 -5.60 -6.88 -3.86
C TRP A 117 -5.44 -5.79 -4.95
N LEU A 118 -6.03 -6.00 -6.14
CA LEU A 118 -6.00 -5.00 -7.21
C LEU A 118 -6.72 -3.71 -6.82
N GLY A 119 -7.81 -3.80 -6.07
CA GLY A 119 -8.52 -2.65 -5.51
C GLY A 119 -7.61 -1.84 -4.59
N SER A 120 -7.02 -2.49 -3.58
CA SER A 120 -6.08 -1.85 -2.64
C SER A 120 -4.86 -1.24 -3.35
N LEU A 121 -4.32 -1.90 -4.39
CA LEU A 121 -3.24 -1.34 -5.21
C LEU A 121 -3.68 -0.10 -6.00
N GLY A 122 -4.93 -0.06 -6.48
CA GLY A 122 -5.50 1.12 -7.14
C GLY A 122 -5.56 2.33 -6.19
N ASP A 123 -6.01 2.10 -4.96
CA ASP A 123 -6.04 3.15 -3.93
C ASP A 123 -4.62 3.62 -3.55
N LEU A 124 -3.69 2.69 -3.34
CA LEU A 124 -2.28 3.03 -3.09
C LEU A 124 -1.68 3.83 -4.25
N LYS A 125 -1.92 3.42 -5.50
CA LYS A 125 -1.43 4.17 -6.67
C LYS A 125 -1.98 5.61 -6.68
N SER A 126 -3.22 5.80 -6.25
CA SER A 126 -3.82 7.14 -6.19
C SER A 126 -3.12 8.06 -5.16
N ILE A 127 -2.72 7.50 -4.00
CA ILE A 127 -1.99 8.21 -2.95
C ILE A 127 -0.54 8.47 -3.39
N TYR A 128 0.11 7.47 -3.97
CA TYR A 128 1.53 7.53 -4.37
C TYR A 128 1.74 8.08 -5.79
N LEU A 129 0.72 8.68 -6.41
CA LEU A 129 0.77 9.16 -7.79
C LEU A 129 1.92 10.15 -8.05
N TYR A 130 2.28 10.98 -7.06
CA TYR A 130 3.41 11.91 -7.19
C TYR A 130 4.75 11.18 -7.28
N LEU A 131 4.91 10.11 -6.48
CA LEU A 131 6.10 9.26 -6.50
C LEU A 131 6.22 8.49 -7.83
N ASP A 132 5.11 8.05 -8.42
CA ASP A 132 5.07 7.30 -9.68
C ASP A 132 5.42 8.16 -10.91
N ARG A 133 5.22 9.49 -10.83
CA ARG A 133 5.43 10.43 -11.94
C ARG A 133 6.76 11.16 -11.91
N ARG A 134 7.59 10.96 -10.88
CA ARG A 134 8.90 11.60 -10.71
C ARG A 134 10.03 10.60 -10.85
#